data_AF-A0A2W6D4D1-F1
#
_entry.id   AF-A0A2W6D4D1-F1
#
_cell.length_a   1.000
_cell.length_b   1.000
_cell.length_c   1.000
_cell.angle_alpha   90.00
_cell.angle_beta   90.00
_cell.angle_gamma   90.00
#
_symmetry.space_group_name_H-M   'P 1'
#
loop_
_entity.id
_entity.type
_entity.pdbx_description
1 polymer ?
#
loop_
_entity_poly.entity_id
_entity_poly.type
_entity_poly.pdbx_seq_one_letter_code
_entity_poly.pdbx_strand_id
1 'polypeptide(L)'
;MRNTVKGNVAEGIPYSAAVIGGGLCFVSGQFGTDADNRPIGDVEQQTEIALDHMETVLKLAGLSLDDVVKATVWLTSLDDFAAMNRAYRTRFPADPPARVTVQVERLLFGAAVEVDAIAAIGMG
;
A
#
# COMPACT_ATOMS: atom_id res chain seq x y z
N MET A 1 -1.27 -8.76 -21.92
CA MET A 1 0.13 -9.14 -21.62
C MET A 1 0.39 -8.90 -20.14
N ARG A 2 1.12 -9.79 -19.45
CA ARG A 2 1.51 -9.61 -18.04
C ARG A 2 2.82 -8.82 -17.98
N ASN A 3 2.88 -7.75 -17.21
CA ASN A 3 4.11 -6.97 -16.99
C ASN A 3 4.44 -6.90 -15.49
N THR A 4 5.70 -7.10 -15.12
CA THR A 4 6.14 -7.01 -13.72
C THR A 4 6.73 -5.63 -13.47
N VAL A 5 6.28 -4.95 -12.41
CA VAL A 5 6.89 -3.72 -11.92
C VAL A 5 7.97 -4.10 -10.90
N LYS A 6 9.23 -3.84 -11.24
CA LYS A 6 10.37 -4.05 -10.34
C LYS A 6 10.53 -2.82 -9.45
N GLY A 7 10.04 -2.90 -8.22
CA GLY A 7 10.21 -1.89 -7.17
C GLY A 7 11.08 -2.40 -6.03
N ASN A 8 11.12 -1.66 -4.93
CA ASN A 8 11.86 -2.03 -3.74
C ASN A 8 11.14 -3.19 -3.02
N VAL A 9 11.60 -4.42 -3.27
CA VAL A 9 11.12 -5.63 -2.60
C VAL A 9 12.24 -6.16 -1.73
N ALA A 10 11.90 -6.71 -0.57
CA ALA A 10 12.88 -7.31 0.32
C ALA A 10 13.69 -8.41 -0.40
N GLU A 11 15.01 -8.37 -0.25
CA GLU A 11 15.93 -9.26 -0.96
C GLU A 11 15.63 -10.72 -0.63
N GLY A 12 15.59 -11.57 -1.67
CA GLY A 12 15.35 -13.01 -1.53
C GLY A 12 13.90 -13.44 -1.30
N ILE A 13 12.93 -12.51 -1.23
CA ILE A 13 11.51 -12.86 -1.06
C ILE A 13 10.80 -13.00 -2.42
N PRO A 14 10.03 -14.07 -2.68
CA PRO A 14 9.48 -14.38 -4.01
C PRO A 14 8.18 -13.61 -4.34
N TYR A 15 8.20 -12.29 -4.28
CA TYR A 15 7.09 -11.44 -4.77
C TYR A 15 7.59 -10.26 -5.61
N SER A 16 6.69 -9.65 -6.38
CA SER A 16 6.95 -8.44 -7.18
C SER A 16 6.33 -7.23 -6.50
N ALA A 17 6.90 -6.04 -6.66
CA ALA A 17 6.31 -4.82 -6.10
C ALA A 17 4.89 -4.58 -6.64
N ALA A 18 4.72 -4.75 -7.95
CA ALA A 18 3.40 -4.87 -8.57
C ALA A 18 3.44 -5.74 -9.83
N VAL A 19 2.25 -6.17 -10.27
CA VAL A 19 2.05 -6.88 -11.55
C VAL A 19 0.88 -6.23 -12.29
N ILE A 20 1.10 -5.96 -13.57
CA ILE A 20 0.08 -5.45 -14.49
C ILE A 20 -0.49 -6.60 -15.32
N GLY A 21 -1.81 -6.66 -15.42
CA GLY A 21 -2.53 -7.61 -16.25
C GLY A 21 -4.01 -7.26 -16.36
N GLY A 22 -4.59 -7.46 -17.54
CA GLY A 22 -6.04 -7.26 -17.74
C GLY A 22 -6.54 -5.83 -17.55
N GLY A 23 -5.70 -4.82 -17.81
CA GLY A 23 -6.06 -3.41 -17.59
C GLY A 23 -5.98 -2.96 -16.13
N LEU A 24 -5.44 -3.79 -15.25
CA LEU A 24 -5.26 -3.50 -13.83
C LEU A 24 -3.78 -3.61 -13.44
N CYS A 25 -3.39 -2.86 -12.41
CA CYS A 25 -2.14 -2.98 -11.69
C CYS A 25 -2.42 -3.47 -10.27
N PHE A 26 -1.85 -4.63 -9.91
CA PHE A 26 -1.97 -5.22 -8.59
C PHE A 26 -0.70 -4.90 -7.80
N VAL A 27 -0.82 -4.02 -6.81
CA VAL A 27 0.27 -3.57 -5.94
C VAL A 27 0.33 -4.48 -4.72
N SER A 28 1.52 -5.03 -4.45
CA SER A 28 1.76 -5.86 -3.25
C SER A 28 1.65 -5.02 -1.98
N GLY A 29 1.52 -5.67 -0.82
CA GLY A 29 1.48 -5.01 0.49
C GLY A 29 2.65 -4.07 0.72
N GLN A 30 2.34 -2.85 1.16
CA GLN A 30 3.28 -1.81 1.53
C GLN A 30 3.25 -1.59 3.04
N PHE A 31 4.42 -1.35 3.61
CA PHE A 31 4.62 -1.19 5.06
C PHE A 31 5.23 0.16 5.38
N GLY A 32 4.97 0.64 6.61
CA GLY A 32 5.59 1.85 7.15
C GLY A 32 6.99 1.60 7.71
N THR A 33 7.93 1.19 6.87
CA THR A 33 9.29 0.79 7.28
C THR A 33 10.39 1.65 6.67
N ASP A 34 11.59 1.61 7.25
CA ASP A 34 12.81 2.16 6.64
C ASP A 34 13.38 1.23 5.55
N ALA A 35 14.53 1.61 4.98
CA ALA A 35 15.22 0.84 3.95
C ALA A 35 15.75 -0.53 4.43
N ASP A 36 15.88 -0.72 5.74
CA ASP A 36 16.29 -1.97 6.38
C ASP A 36 15.09 -2.79 6.88
N ASN A 37 13.87 -2.43 6.46
CA ASN A 37 12.60 -3.01 6.89
C ASN A 37 12.32 -2.90 8.41
N ARG A 38 12.69 -1.78 9.05
CA ARG A 38 12.31 -1.49 10.43
C ARG A 38 11.11 -0.53 10.47
N PRO A 39 10.03 -0.82 11.21
CA PRO A 39 8.90 0.09 11.34
C PRO A 39 9.31 1.45 11.89
N ILE A 40 8.77 2.53 11.34
CA ILE A 40 9.06 3.90 11.76
C ILE A 40 7.83 4.53 12.39
N GLY A 41 7.92 4.86 13.68
CA GLY A 41 6.89 5.64 14.36
C GLY A 41 5.64 4.87 14.75
N ASP A 42 4.58 5.63 15.04
CA ASP A 42 3.26 5.10 15.35
C ASP A 42 2.49 4.70 14.08
N VAL A 43 1.28 4.17 14.24
CA VAL A 43 0.46 3.70 13.12
C VAL A 43 0.11 4.80 12.10
N GLU A 44 0.01 6.07 12.53
CA GLU A 44 -0.29 7.19 11.65
C GLU A 44 0.91 7.44 10.74
N GLN A 45 2.11 7.59 11.33
CA GLN A 45 3.35 7.74 10.58
C GLN A 45 3.64 6.52 9.68
N GLN A 46 3.41 5.31 10.17
CA GLN A 46 3.57 4.10 9.37
C GLN A 46 2.60 4.05 8.19
N THR A 47 1.37 4.54 8.36
CA THR A 47 0.38 4.62 7.27
C THR A 47 0.84 5.60 6.21
N GLU A 48 1.37 6.77 6.58
CA GLU A 48 1.91 7.75 5.63
C GLU A 48 3.04 7.13 4.79
N ILE A 49 4.01 6.49 5.43
CA ILE A 49 5.15 5.86 4.77
C ILE A 49 4.69 4.71 3.86
N ALA A 50 3.75 3.87 4.30
CA ALA A 50 3.21 2.79 3.47
C ALA A 50 2.54 3.33 2.19
N LEU A 51 1.82 4.45 2.29
CA LEU A 51 1.19 5.10 1.13
C LEU A 51 2.20 5.78 0.21
N ASP A 52 3.31 6.30 0.74
CA ASP A 52 4.41 6.84 -0.08
C ASP A 52 5.16 5.75 -0.85
N HIS A 53 5.35 4.58 -0.22
CA HIS A 53 5.86 3.40 -0.90
C HIS A 53 4.91 2.94 -2.00
N MET A 54 3.59 2.89 -1.72
CA MET A 54 2.57 2.59 -2.73
C MET A 54 2.64 3.54 -3.92
N GLU A 55 2.71 4.84 -3.66
CA GLU A 55 2.82 5.86 -4.72
C GLU A 55 4.09 5.65 -5.55
N THR A 56 5.21 5.30 -4.91
CA THR A 56 6.46 4.98 -5.62
C THR A 56 6.30 3.78 -6.55
N VAL A 57 5.63 2.72 -6.10
CA VAL A 57 5.36 1.53 -6.93
C VAL A 57 4.40 1.86 -8.09
N LEU A 58 3.36 2.66 -7.83
CA LEU A 58 2.43 3.12 -8.88
C LEU A 58 3.14 3.97 -9.92
N LYS A 59 4.04 4.88 -9.52
CA LYS A 59 4.86 5.70 -10.43
C LYS A 59 5.73 4.84 -11.35
N LEU A 60 6.32 3.76 -10.84
CA LEU A 60 7.08 2.81 -11.66
C LEU A 60 6.21 2.07 -12.68
N ALA A 61 4.90 2.00 -12.45
CA ALA A 61 3.90 1.47 -13.37
C ALA A 61 3.31 2.54 -14.33
N GLY A 62 3.70 3.81 -14.18
CA GLY A 62 3.11 4.93 -14.91
C GLY A 62 1.72 5.35 -14.40
N LEU A 63 1.43 5.10 -13.12
CA LEU A 63 0.15 5.38 -12.45
C LEU A 63 0.35 6.32 -11.25
N SER A 64 -0.75 6.82 -10.70
CA SER A 64 -0.79 7.60 -9.45
C SER A 64 -1.75 6.98 -8.43
N LEU A 65 -1.86 7.59 -7.25
CA LEU A 65 -2.85 7.20 -6.24
C LEU A 65 -4.30 7.40 -6.74
N ASP A 66 -4.53 8.32 -7.67
CA ASP A 66 -5.87 8.57 -8.24
C ASP A 66 -6.36 7.39 -9.10
N ASP A 67 -5.43 6.56 -9.59
CA ASP A 67 -5.77 5.35 -10.35
C ASP A 67 -6.19 4.18 -9.44
N VAL A 68 -6.02 4.30 -8.11
CA VAL A 68 -6.35 3.23 -7.16
C VAL A 68 -7.88 3.11 -7.06
N VAL A 69 -8.40 1.92 -7.37
CA VAL A 69 -9.85 1.63 -7.34
C VAL A 69 -10.25 0.78 -6.14
N LYS A 70 -9.30 0.04 -5.55
CA LYS A 70 -9.52 -0.79 -4.35
C LYS A 70 -8.25 -0.82 -3.50
N ALA A 71 -8.41 -0.66 -2.19
CA ALA A 71 -7.35 -0.86 -1.20
C ALA A 71 -7.75 -1.87 -0.12
N THR A 72 -6.80 -2.60 0.44
CA THR A 72 -6.99 -3.41 1.65
C THR A 72 -6.02 -2.93 2.70
N VAL A 73 -6.51 -2.71 3.92
CA VAL A 73 -5.71 -2.26 5.05
C VAL A 73 -5.76 -3.34 6.13
N TRP A 74 -4.59 -3.80 6.56
CA TRP A 74 -4.46 -4.68 7.71
C TRP A 74 -3.84 -3.92 8.86
N LEU A 75 -4.45 -4.01 10.04
CA LEU A 75 -3.95 -3.42 11.28
C LEU A 75 -3.64 -4.52 12.29
N THR A 76 -2.61 -4.34 13.12
CA THR A 76 -2.39 -5.24 14.27
C THR A 76 -3.33 -4.94 15.44
N SER A 77 -3.87 -3.73 15.51
CA SER A 77 -4.92 -3.31 16.45
C SER A 77 -5.96 -2.43 15.75
N LEU A 78 -7.26 -2.71 15.95
CA LEU A 78 -8.32 -1.83 15.46
C LEU A 78 -8.51 -0.56 16.28
N ASP A 79 -7.89 -0.46 17.47
CA ASP A 79 -7.86 0.79 18.23
C ASP A 79 -7.14 1.90 17.43
N ASP A 80 -6.24 1.51 16.53
CA ASP A 80 -5.49 2.39 15.64
C ASP A 80 -6.27 2.85 14.41
N PHE A 81 -7.51 2.38 14.22
CA PHE A 81 -8.31 2.67 13.02
C PHE A 81 -8.50 4.17 12.79
N ALA A 82 -8.70 4.96 13.85
CA ALA A 82 -8.86 6.40 13.74
C ALA A 82 -7.56 7.10 13.30
N ALA A 83 -6.42 6.65 13.82
CA ALA A 83 -5.10 7.20 13.49
C ALA A 83 -4.69 6.87 12.06
N MET A 84 -4.84 5.61 11.63
CA MET A 84 -4.66 5.20 10.24
C MET A 84 -5.52 6.04 9.29
N ASN A 85 -6.79 6.29 9.64
CA ASN A 85 -7.69 7.08 8.79
C ASN A 85 -7.29 8.57 8.67
N ARG A 86 -6.59 9.15 9.66
CA ARG A 86 -6.09 10.53 9.54
C ARG A 86 -5.04 10.62 8.45
N ALA A 87 -4.01 9.77 8.50
CA ALA A 87 -3.01 9.64 7.45
C ALA A 87 -3.63 9.29 6.10
N TYR A 88 -4.53 8.29 6.05
CA TYR A 88 -5.15 7.84 4.80
C TYR A 88 -5.90 8.97 4.07
N ARG A 89 -6.62 9.83 4.81
CA ARG A 89 -7.38 10.96 4.25
C ARG A 89 -6.51 12.05 3.63
N THR A 90 -5.24 12.19 4.04
CA THR A 90 -4.34 13.17 3.43
C THR A 90 -3.91 12.74 2.02
N ARG A 91 -3.94 11.43 1.75
CA ARG A 91 -3.53 10.84 0.46
C ARG A 91 -4.70 10.60 -0.49
N PHE A 92 -5.91 10.39 0.06
CA PHE A 92 -7.15 10.28 -0.70
C PHE A 92 -8.19 11.32 -0.23
N PRO A 93 -8.01 12.61 -0.56
CA PRO A 93 -8.84 13.70 -0.05
C PRO A 93 -10.26 13.74 -0.66
N ALA A 94 -10.44 13.18 -1.85
CA ALA A 94 -11.72 13.08 -2.55
C ALA A 94 -11.81 11.71 -3.24
N ASP A 95 -13.03 11.17 -3.34
CA ASP A 95 -13.34 9.90 -4.02
C ASP A 95 -12.37 8.74 -3.71
N PRO A 96 -12.17 8.37 -2.43
CA PRO A 96 -11.23 7.33 -2.06
C PRO A 96 -11.63 5.97 -2.67
N PRO A 97 -10.66 5.06 -2.89
CA PRO A 97 -10.95 3.73 -3.43
C PRO A 97 -11.93 2.96 -2.54
N ALA A 98 -12.60 1.96 -3.13
CA ALA A 98 -13.26 0.95 -2.32
C ALA A 98 -12.25 0.37 -1.32
N ARG A 99 -12.67 0.08 -0.08
CA ARG A 99 -11.73 -0.32 0.98
C ARG A 99 -12.27 -1.41 1.88
N VAL A 100 -11.40 -2.32 2.27
CA VAL A 100 -11.59 -3.26 3.39
C VAL A 100 -10.53 -2.95 4.44
N THR A 101 -10.91 -2.97 5.72
CA THR A 101 -9.97 -2.86 6.84
C THR A 101 -10.25 -3.97 7.84
N VAL A 102 -9.21 -4.70 8.24
CA VAL A 102 -9.32 -5.82 9.18
C VAL A 102 -8.18 -5.79 10.20
N GLN A 103 -8.41 -6.42 11.36
CA GLN A 103 -7.33 -6.74 12.28
C GLN A 103 -6.68 -8.07 11.91
N VAL A 104 -5.37 -8.17 12.12
CA VAL A 104 -4.61 -9.43 12.04
C VAL A 104 -3.73 -9.59 13.28
N GLU A 105 -3.30 -10.83 13.57
CA GLU A 105 -2.46 -11.09 14.75
C GLU A 105 -1.10 -10.39 14.63
N ARG A 106 -0.45 -10.49 13.46
CA ARG A 106 0.88 -9.92 13.20
C ARG A 106 1.03 -9.60 11.72
N LEU A 107 1.91 -8.64 11.44
CA LEU A 107 2.37 -8.29 10.10
C LEU A 107 3.87 -8.59 9.98
N LEU A 108 4.37 -8.65 8.74
CA LEU A 108 5.82 -8.70 8.51
C LEU A 108 6.51 -7.49 9.12
N PHE A 109 7.79 -7.65 9.43
CA PHE A 109 8.66 -6.60 9.98
C PHE A 109 8.22 -6.01 11.34
N GLY A 110 7.17 -6.56 11.96
CA GLY A 110 6.59 -5.98 13.18
C GLY A 110 5.84 -4.67 12.92
N ALA A 111 5.43 -4.42 11.67
CA ALA A 111 4.64 -3.25 11.33
C ALA A 111 3.27 -3.24 12.03
N ALA A 112 2.72 -2.05 12.26
CA ALA A 112 1.37 -1.85 12.78
C ALA A 112 0.32 -1.83 11.67
N VAL A 113 0.73 -1.49 10.44
CA VAL A 113 -0.14 -1.40 9.26
C VAL A 113 0.54 -1.97 8.01
N GLU A 114 -0.24 -2.65 7.19
CA GLU A 114 0.08 -3.04 5.82
C GLU A 114 -1.05 -2.59 4.90
N VAL A 115 -0.72 -2.10 3.71
CA VAL A 115 -1.71 -1.67 2.71
C VAL A 115 -1.39 -2.24 1.33
N ASP A 116 -2.35 -2.94 0.73
CA ASP A 116 -2.31 -3.32 -0.69
C ASP A 116 -3.28 -2.49 -1.53
N ALA A 117 -3.11 -2.53 -2.85
CA ALA A 117 -3.99 -1.82 -3.75
C ALA A 117 -4.14 -2.50 -5.12
N ILE A 118 -5.28 -2.23 -5.74
CA ILE A 118 -5.54 -2.45 -7.16
C ILE A 118 -5.79 -1.09 -7.80
N ALA A 119 -5.04 -0.79 -8.86
CA ALA A 119 -5.22 0.40 -9.68
C ALA A 119 -5.69 0.04 -11.09
N ALA A 120 -6.50 0.90 -11.70
CA ALA A 120 -6.94 0.76 -13.08
C ALA A 120 -5.98 1.47 -14.04
N ILE A 121 -5.80 0.93 -15.24
CA ILE A 121 -4.95 1.52 -16.27
C ILE A 121 -5.83 2.13 -17.36
N GLY A 122 -5.70 3.45 -17.59
CA GLY A 122 -6.32 4.12 -18.72
C GLY A 122 -7.81 4.46 -18.55
N MET A 123 -8.24 4.80 -17.34
CA MET A 123 -9.60 5.31 -17.07
C MET A 123 -9.67 6.84 -16.86
N GLY A 124 -8.63 7.58 -17.30
CA GLY A 124 -8.62 9.05 -17.34
C GLY A 124 -9.08 9.60 -18.67
#